data_AF-A0A0A9XA36-F1
#
_entry.id   AF-A0A0A9XA36-F1
#
_cell.length_a   1.000
_cell.length_b   1.000
_cell.length_c   1.000
_cell.angle_alpha   90.00
_cell.angle_beta   90.00
_cell.angle_gamma   90.00
#
_symmetry.space_group_name_H-M   'P 1'
#
loop_
_entity.id
_entity.type
_entity.pdbx_description
1 polymer ?
#
loop_
_entity_poly.entity_id
_entity_poly.type
_entity_poly.pdbx_seq_one_letter_code
_entity_poly.pdbx_strand_id
1 'polypeptide(L)'
;MVTTRLGLVLLGHFLGLFVKTNGFGIWPTYKEVKNPTTDDLESFQAALAKMGKIVPTVQNDTQLIYLYKRGGIFQTSYKAYFRAGEKSLCYLKWRQWPRYMVLSEQSCDMDTSMEDEDYKDENV
;
A
#
# COMPACT_ATOMS: atom_id res chain seq x y z
N MET A 1 3.47 53.60 43.67
CA MET A 1 3.82 53.49 42.23
C MET A 1 4.07 52.03 41.94
N VAL A 2 3.14 51.38 41.24
CA VAL A 2 3.19 49.95 40.92
C VAL A 2 3.95 49.79 39.61
N THR A 3 5.20 49.34 39.67
CA THR A 3 5.97 48.99 38.48
C THR A 3 5.54 47.61 38.01
N THR A 4 4.76 47.65 36.94
CA THR A 4 4.15 46.54 36.22
C THR A 4 5.19 45.58 35.66
N ARG A 5 4.92 44.30 35.88
CA ARG A 5 5.60 43.12 35.34
C ARG A 5 5.72 43.22 33.81
N LEU A 6 6.92 43.52 33.31
CA LEU A 6 7.23 43.63 31.89
C LEU A 6 8.33 42.62 31.50
N GLY A 7 8.20 41.39 32.00
CA GLY A 7 9.19 40.32 31.80
C GLY A 7 8.59 38.97 31.41
N LEU A 8 7.33 38.93 30.95
CA LEU A 8 6.64 37.67 30.70
C LEU A 8 5.66 37.72 29.51
N VAL A 9 6.04 38.38 28.42
CA VAL A 9 5.21 38.42 27.18
C VAL A 9 6.03 38.09 25.92
N LEU A 10 7.13 37.34 26.08
CA LEU A 10 7.92 36.81 24.95
C LEU A 10 8.06 35.28 24.97
N LEU A 11 7.08 34.59 25.58
CA LEU A 11 6.98 33.13 25.57
C LEU A 11 5.59 32.63 25.15
N GLY A 12 4.74 33.52 24.64
CA GLY A 12 3.37 33.21 24.20
C GLY A 12 3.16 33.14 22.69
N HIS A 13 4.16 33.49 21.88
CA HIS A 13 4.03 33.55 20.41
C HIS A 13 4.70 32.40 19.64
N PHE A 14 5.35 31.46 20.32
CA PHE A 14 5.83 30.21 19.68
C PHE A 14 4.87 29.02 19.87
N LEU A 15 3.87 29.13 20.73
CA LEU A 15 2.87 28.08 20.95
C LEU A 15 1.55 28.34 20.20
N GLY A 16 1.38 29.52 19.59
CA GLY A 16 0.21 29.91 18.80
C GLY A 16 0.18 29.41 17.34
N LEU A 17 1.23 28.72 16.89
CA LEU A 17 1.26 28.04 15.58
C LEU A 17 0.81 26.56 15.66
N PHE A 18 0.42 26.09 16.84
CA PHE A 18 -0.08 24.72 17.03
C PHE A 18 -1.61 24.61 17.03
N VAL A 19 -2.34 25.71 16.84
CA VAL A 19 -3.81 25.74 16.92
C VAL A 19 -4.41 26.05 15.55
N LYS A 20 -3.98 25.32 14.51
CA LYS A 20 -4.76 25.16 13.26
C LYS A 20 -4.24 24.05 12.32
N THR A 21 -3.59 23.01 12.83
CA THR A 21 -3.43 21.78 12.06
C THR A 21 -4.48 20.78 12.53
N ASN A 22 -5.62 20.75 11.82
CA ASN A 22 -6.49 19.58 11.76
C ASN A 22 -5.72 18.40 11.11
N GLY A 23 -4.64 17.94 11.74
CA GLY A 23 -3.63 17.07 11.15
C GLY A 23 -3.70 15.61 11.59
N PHE A 24 -4.69 15.24 12.41
CA PHE A 24 -4.91 13.86 12.87
C PHE A 24 -5.76 13.02 11.89
N GLY A 25 -5.62 13.25 10.57
CA GLY A 25 -6.56 12.69 9.59
C GLY A 25 -6.03 12.43 8.18
N ILE A 26 -4.72 12.25 7.98
CA ILE A 26 -4.19 11.85 6.66
C ILE A 26 -3.02 10.88 6.83
N TRP A 27 -3.27 9.70 7.40
CA TRP A 27 -2.45 8.56 7.01
C TRP A 27 -2.74 8.35 5.52
N PRO A 28 -1.74 8.44 4.62
CA PRO A 28 -2.01 8.37 3.20
C PRO A 28 -2.77 7.09 2.91
N THR A 29 -3.92 7.17 2.26
CA THR A 29 -4.64 5.97 1.81
C THR A 29 -3.83 5.33 0.67
N TYR A 30 -4.04 4.03 0.45
CA TYR A 30 -3.48 3.40 -0.74
C TYR A 30 -4.08 4.04 -1.98
N LYS A 31 -3.24 4.37 -2.96
CA LYS A 31 -3.65 4.87 -4.27
C LYS A 31 -3.23 3.86 -5.33
N GLU A 32 -4.11 3.63 -6.30
CA GLU A 32 -3.80 2.81 -7.46
C GLU A 32 -2.72 3.48 -8.31
N VAL A 33 -1.75 2.69 -8.75
CA VAL A 33 -0.65 3.11 -9.61
C VAL A 33 -0.98 2.71 -11.03
N LYS A 34 -1.59 3.62 -11.78
CA LYS A 34 -2.02 3.37 -13.17
C LYS A 34 -0.85 3.14 -14.12
N ASN A 35 0.27 3.83 -13.88
CA ASN A 35 1.49 3.72 -14.67
C ASN A 35 2.67 3.41 -13.72
N PRO A 36 2.96 2.13 -13.45
CA PRO A 36 4.07 1.74 -12.58
C PRO A 36 5.41 2.25 -13.10
N THR A 37 6.23 2.82 -12.22
CA THR A 37 7.62 3.18 -12.56
C THR A 37 8.51 1.94 -12.54
N THR A 38 9.74 2.06 -13.06
CA THR A 38 10.76 1.00 -12.95
C THR A 38 10.95 0.55 -11.50
N ASP A 39 11.10 1.49 -10.56
CA ASP A 39 11.23 1.18 -9.13
C ASP A 39 10.04 0.41 -8.55
N ASP A 40 8.82 0.73 -9.01
CA ASP A 40 7.61 0.05 -8.56
C ASP A 40 7.57 -1.41 -9.07
N LEU A 41 7.99 -1.63 -10.31
CA LEU A 41 8.10 -2.97 -10.91
C LEU A 41 9.23 -3.79 -10.29
N GLU A 42 10.40 -3.19 -10.06
CA GLU A 42 11.52 -3.84 -9.36
C GLU A 42 11.15 -4.22 -7.93
N SER A 43 10.45 -3.32 -7.22
CA SER A 43 9.94 -3.61 -5.87
C SER A 43 8.93 -4.76 -5.90
N PHE A 44 8.03 -4.79 -6.89
CA PHE A 44 7.09 -5.91 -7.06
C PHE A 44 7.82 -7.24 -7.37
N GLN A 45 8.78 -7.24 -8.29
CA GLN A 45 9.57 -8.44 -8.62
C GLN A 45 10.37 -8.96 -7.42
N ALA A 46 10.98 -8.06 -6.63
CA ALA A 46 11.68 -8.44 -5.41
C ALA A 46 10.71 -9.02 -4.35
N ALA A 47 9.48 -8.51 -4.28
CA ALA A 47 8.43 -9.05 -3.42
C ALA A 47 7.98 -10.44 -3.89
N LEU A 48 7.79 -10.64 -5.20
CA LEU A 48 7.49 -11.95 -5.79
C LEU A 48 8.61 -12.96 -5.53
N ALA A 49 9.87 -12.58 -5.67
CA ALA A 49 11.00 -13.46 -5.38
C ALA A 49 11.04 -13.90 -3.91
N LYS A 50 10.63 -13.02 -2.98
CA LYS A 50 10.46 -13.41 -1.56
C LYS A 50 9.27 -14.32 -1.36
N MET A 51 8.14 -14.06 -2.03
CA MET A 51 6.96 -14.90 -1.96
C MET A 51 7.23 -16.29 -2.55
N GLY A 52 7.95 -16.39 -3.67
CA GLY A 52 8.32 -17.64 -4.34
C GLY A 52 9.22 -18.56 -3.51
N LYS A 53 9.96 -18.01 -2.54
CA LYS A 53 10.68 -18.80 -1.52
C LYS A 53 9.74 -19.43 -0.49
N ILE A 54 8.53 -18.89 -0.34
CA ILE A 54 7.50 -19.34 0.60
C ILE A 54 6.44 -20.19 -0.14
N VAL A 55 6.09 -19.83 -1.36
CA VAL A 55 5.08 -20.45 -2.22
C VAL A 55 5.70 -20.76 -3.59
N PRO A 56 6.13 -22.00 -3.85
CA PRO A 56 6.92 -22.35 -5.04
C PRO A 56 6.19 -22.16 -6.38
N THR A 57 4.86 -22.09 -6.38
CA THR A 57 4.00 -21.98 -7.58
C THR A 57 4.14 -20.64 -8.33
N VAL A 58 4.73 -19.61 -7.71
CA VAL A 58 4.71 -18.22 -8.22
C VAL A 58 5.83 -17.92 -9.25
N GLN A 59 6.72 -18.85 -9.58
CA GLN A 59 8.00 -18.49 -10.23
C GLN A 59 7.99 -18.36 -11.76
N ASN A 60 7.01 -18.90 -12.49
CA ASN A 60 7.16 -19.11 -13.95
C ASN A 60 6.25 -18.25 -14.85
N ASP A 61 5.10 -17.78 -14.36
CA ASP A 61 4.17 -16.99 -15.17
C ASP A 61 3.37 -16.05 -14.25
N THR A 62 3.84 -14.81 -14.11
CA THR A 62 3.19 -13.80 -13.26
C THR A 62 2.79 -12.58 -14.06
N GLN A 63 1.50 -12.24 -14.01
CA GLN A 63 0.95 -11.04 -14.64
C GLN A 63 0.42 -10.09 -13.58
N LEU A 64 1.01 -8.89 -13.47
CA LEU A 64 0.51 -7.83 -12.59
C LEU A 64 -0.82 -7.29 -13.12
N ILE A 65 -1.87 -7.27 -12.29
CA ILE A 65 -3.20 -6.76 -12.65
C ILE A 65 -3.39 -5.37 -12.05
N TYR A 66 -3.25 -5.27 -10.73
CA TYR A 66 -3.41 -4.01 -10.00
C TYR A 66 -2.25 -3.80 -9.05
N LEU A 67 -1.75 -2.56 -9.00
CA LEU A 67 -0.74 -2.13 -8.04
C LEU A 67 -1.26 -0.91 -7.27
N TYR A 68 -1.13 -0.96 -5.96
CA TYR A 68 -1.47 0.15 -5.08
C TYR A 68 -0.26 0.53 -4.24
N LYS A 69 -0.05 1.83 -4.08
CA LYS A 69 1.08 2.41 -3.36
C LYS A 69 0.60 3.40 -2.31
N ARG A 70 1.28 3.39 -1.19
CA ARG A 70 1.14 4.36 -0.10
C ARG A 70 2.54 4.83 0.29
N GLY A 71 2.88 6.05 -0.10
CA GLY A 71 4.15 6.69 0.26
C GLY A 71 4.14 7.18 1.71
N GLY A 72 5.25 6.98 2.40
CA GLY A 72 5.56 7.58 3.69
C GLY A 72 7.01 8.06 3.68
N ILE A 73 7.40 8.90 4.65
CA ILE A 73 8.71 9.58 4.65
C ILE A 73 9.88 8.58 4.68
N PHE A 74 9.73 7.45 5.37
CA PHE A 74 10.78 6.43 5.55
C PHE A 74 10.40 5.04 5.05
N GLN A 75 9.18 4.91 4.55
CA GLN A 75 8.61 3.62 4.21
C GLN A 75 7.54 3.82 3.14
N THR A 76 7.63 3.04 2.08
CA THR A 76 6.57 2.89 1.10
C THR A 76 5.85 1.57 1.34
N SER A 77 4.53 1.60 1.43
CA SER A 77 3.72 0.37 1.51
C SER A 77 3.10 0.09 0.14
N TYR A 78 3.11 -1.16 -0.26
CA TYR A 78 2.56 -1.63 -1.52
C TYR A 78 1.52 -2.72 -1.29
N LYS A 79 0.58 -2.83 -2.22
CA LYS A 79 -0.36 -3.95 -2.36
C LYS A 79 -0.46 -4.25 -3.86
N ALA A 80 -0.37 -5.51 -4.24
CA ALA A 80 -0.55 -5.94 -5.61
C ALA A 80 -1.53 -7.11 -5.69
N TYR A 81 -2.30 -7.11 -6.77
CA TYR A 81 -3.05 -8.26 -7.24
C TYR A 81 -2.45 -8.70 -8.56
N PHE A 82 -2.15 -9.98 -8.69
CA PHE A 82 -1.47 -10.53 -9.84
C PHE A 82 -1.94 -11.95 -10.11
N ARG A 83 -1.93 -12.36 -11.37
CA ARG A 83 -2.20 -13.74 -11.75
C ARG A 83 -0.90 -14.54 -11.72
N ALA A 84 -0.95 -15.74 -11.16
CA ALA A 84 0.14 -16.71 -11.15
C ALA A 84 -0.31 -18.01 -11.87
N GLY A 85 0.23 -18.24 -13.06
CA GLY A 85 -0.25 -19.29 -13.98
C GLY A 85 -1.66 -19.03 -14.53
N GLU A 86 -2.33 -20.06 -15.03
CA GLU A 86 -3.59 -19.89 -15.78
C GLU A 86 -4.80 -19.50 -14.92
N LYS A 87 -4.86 -19.92 -13.65
CA LYS A 87 -6.10 -19.80 -12.83
C LYS A 87 -5.92 -19.22 -11.43
N SER A 88 -4.70 -18.90 -11.00
CA SER A 88 -4.48 -18.44 -9.62
C SER A 88 -4.45 -16.93 -9.58
N LEU A 89 -5.46 -16.31 -8.98
CA LEU A 89 -5.38 -14.90 -8.58
C LEU A 89 -4.71 -14.82 -7.21
N CYS A 90 -3.64 -14.06 -7.14
CA CYS A 90 -2.81 -13.88 -5.97
C CYS A 90 -2.82 -12.42 -5.51
N TYR A 91 -2.62 -12.26 -4.21
CA TYR A 91 -2.51 -11.01 -3.51
C TYR A 91 -1.19 -10.96 -2.74
N LEU A 92 -0.52 -9.83 -2.80
CA LEU A 92 0.70 -9.57 -2.03
C LEU A 92 0.73 -8.15 -1.48
N LYS A 93 1.16 -8.01 -0.23
CA LYS A 93 1.35 -6.71 0.43
C LYS A 93 2.71 -6.68 1.09
N TRP A 94 3.49 -5.68 0.74
CA TRP A 94 4.83 -5.52 1.27
C TRP A 94 5.09 -4.07 1.68
N ARG A 95 6.14 -3.92 2.46
CA ARG A 95 6.66 -2.64 2.91
C ARG A 95 8.10 -2.53 2.46
N GLN A 96 8.42 -1.42 1.83
CA GLN A 96 9.74 -1.08 1.31
C GLN A 96 10.33 0.03 2.18
N TRP A 97 11.50 -0.22 2.76
CA TRP A 97 12.38 0.76 3.36
C TRP A 97 13.61 0.95 2.46
N PRO A 98 14.42 2.01 2.64
CA PRO A 98 15.58 2.26 1.79
C PRO A 98 16.58 1.11 1.68
N ARG A 99 16.66 0.23 2.69
CA ARG A 99 17.66 -0.87 2.76
C ARG A 99 17.09 -2.27 2.77
N TYR A 100 15.79 -2.43 3.01
CA TYR A 100 15.18 -3.74 3.11
C TYR A 100 13.69 -3.70 2.83
N MET A 101 13.14 -4.87 2.55
CA MET A 101 11.72 -5.09 2.29
C MET A 101 11.19 -6.18 3.19
N VAL A 102 9.94 -6.04 3.64
CA VAL A 102 9.23 -7.07 4.40
C VAL A 102 7.89 -7.37 3.74
N LEU A 103 7.60 -8.65 3.53
CA LEU A 103 6.26 -9.11 3.17
C LEU A 103 5.40 -9.04 4.43
N SER A 104 4.23 -8.43 4.32
CA SER A 104 3.31 -8.26 5.44
C SER A 104 2.06 -9.10 5.32
N GLU A 105 1.67 -9.49 4.10
CA GLU A 105 0.47 -10.27 3.83
C GLU A 105 0.63 -10.89 2.44
N GLN A 106 0.21 -12.15 2.29
CA GLN A 106 0.26 -12.87 1.01
C GLN A 106 -0.88 -13.90 0.98
N SER A 107 -1.50 -14.07 -0.17
CA SER A 107 -2.53 -15.08 -0.41
C SER A 107 -2.51 -15.47 -1.89
N CYS A 108 -2.64 -16.77 -2.18
CA CYS A 108 -2.91 -17.29 -3.52
C CYS A 108 -4.01 -18.31 -3.33
N ASP A 109 -5.17 -18.04 -3.92
CA ASP A 109 -6.45 -18.79 -3.89
C ASP A 109 -7.59 -17.79 -3.78
N MET A 110 -7.65 -16.85 -4.73
CA MET A 110 -8.94 -16.33 -5.15
C MET A 110 -9.36 -17.18 -6.33
N ASP A 111 -10.08 -18.26 -6.03
CA ASP A 111 -10.77 -19.04 -7.05
C ASP A 111 -11.73 -18.07 -7.76
N THR A 112 -11.45 -17.75 -9.03
CA THR A 112 -12.30 -16.84 -9.84
C THR A 112 -13.57 -17.54 -10.32
N SER A 113 -13.99 -18.64 -9.68
CA SER A 113 -15.25 -19.33 -9.95
C SER A 113 -16.51 -18.53 -9.61
N MET A 114 -16.39 -17.23 -9.29
CA MET A 114 -17.51 -16.29 -9.14
C MET A 114 -17.91 -15.56 -10.44
N GLU A 115 -17.31 -15.90 -11.58
CA GLU A 115 -17.81 -15.53 -12.91
C GLU A 115 -17.95 -16.83 -13.70
N ASP A 116 -19.17 -17.38 -13.79
CA ASP A 116 -19.67 -18.34 -14.81
C ASP A 116 -20.72 -19.36 -14.31
N GLU A 117 -21.34 -19.17 -13.14
CA GLU A 117 -22.56 -19.95 -12.81
C GLU A 117 -23.83 -19.10 -12.97
N ASP A 118 -24.61 -19.52 -13.99
CA ASP A 118 -26.07 -19.44 -14.08
C ASP A 118 -26.73 -18.13 -14.60
N TYR A 119 -26.66 -17.95 -15.92
CA TYR A 119 -27.82 -17.44 -16.67
C TYR A 119 -27.95 -18.19 -18.01
N LYS A 120 -28.21 -19.50 -17.89
CA LYS A 120 -28.93 -20.24 -18.94
C LYS A 120 -30.32 -20.57 -18.42
N ASP A 121 -31.23 -20.66 -19.38
CA ASP A 121 -32.63 -21.03 -19.29
C ASP A 121 -33.60 -19.98 -18.74
N GLU A 122 -34.80 -19.82 -19.28
CA GLU A 122 -35.47 -20.34 -20.48
C GLU A 122 -36.72 -19.46 -20.56
N ASN A 123 -37.08 -18.97 -21.73
CA ASN A 123 -38.50 -18.69 -22.04
C ASN A 123 -38.65 -18.72 -23.55
N VAL A 124 -38.87 -19.95 -24.00
CA VAL A 124 -39.81 -20.30 -25.06
C VAL A 124 -41.17 -19.70 -24.75
#